data_AF-A0A6G1SYB0-F1
#
_entry.id   AF-A0A6G1SYB0-F1
#
_cell.length_a   1.000
_cell.length_b   1.000
_cell.length_c   1.000
_cell.angle_alpha   90.00
_cell.angle_beta   90.00
_cell.angle_gamma   90.00
#
_symmetry.space_group_name_H-M   'P 1'
#
loop_
_entity.id
_entity.type
_entity.pdbx_description
1 polymer ?
#
loop_
_entity_poly.entity_id
_entity_poly.type
_entity_poly.pdbx_seq_one_letter_code
_entity_poly.pdbx_strand_id
1 'polypeptide(L)'
;MAKPDQVKDTDLRAQIEKAYAAMRSGNGTEAVKVLSDAYLYLLNKYPEMLDETIEPRPGRKMFAVMRWPMLGANLTLDSVTQKRPQIEFVRERFAVSEAITYYEYTLESAVARGA
;
A
#
# COMPACT_ATOMS: atom_id res chain seq x y z
N MET A 1 0.39 -11.00 12.35
CA MET A 1 0.33 -10.70 10.90
C MET A 1 -1.10 -10.90 10.43
N ALA A 2 -1.61 -9.93 9.68
CA ALA A 2 -2.86 -10.06 8.95
C ALA A 2 -2.77 -11.19 7.91
N LYS A 3 -3.92 -11.77 7.56
CA LYS A 3 -4.05 -12.81 6.52
C LYS A 3 -4.97 -12.33 5.40
N PRO A 4 -4.72 -12.70 4.13
CA PRO A 4 -5.57 -12.31 2.99
C PRO A 4 -7.06 -12.62 3.20
N ASP A 5 -7.37 -13.75 3.83
CA ASP A 5 -8.74 -14.21 4.10
C ASP A 5 -9.54 -13.26 5.02
N GLN A 6 -8.86 -12.34 5.70
CA GLN A 6 -9.49 -11.32 6.54
C GLN A 6 -9.94 -10.08 5.74
N VAL A 7 -9.52 -9.96 4.48
CA VAL A 7 -9.94 -8.90 3.55
C VAL A 7 -11.28 -9.29 2.94
N LYS A 8 -12.36 -8.58 3.28
CA LYS A 8 -13.73 -8.89 2.87
C LYS A 8 -13.99 -8.52 1.41
N ASP A 9 -13.36 -7.46 0.93
CA ASP A 9 -13.41 -6.94 -0.42
C ASP A 9 -12.74 -7.95 -1.36
N THR A 10 -13.56 -8.53 -2.23
CA THR A 10 -13.12 -9.59 -3.13
C THR A 10 -12.14 -9.08 -4.18
N ASP A 11 -12.29 -7.83 -4.64
CA ASP A 11 -11.40 -7.26 -5.67
C ASP A 11 -10.05 -6.94 -5.07
N LEU A 12 -10.04 -6.34 -3.87
CA LEU A 12 -8.81 -6.04 -3.16
C LEU A 12 -8.08 -7.32 -2.75
N ARG A 13 -8.81 -8.33 -2.25
CA ARG A 13 -8.25 -9.65 -1.92
C ARG A 13 -7.61 -10.31 -3.14
N ALA A 14 -8.29 -10.29 -4.29
CA ALA A 14 -7.75 -10.87 -5.52
C ALA A 14 -6.44 -10.19 -5.96
N GLN A 15 -6.33 -8.87 -5.78
CA GLN A 15 -5.07 -8.16 -6.07
C GLN A 15 -3.95 -8.56 -5.09
N ILE A 16 -4.25 -8.67 -3.80
CA ILE A 16 -3.29 -9.12 -2.77
C ILE A 16 -2.82 -10.55 -3.07
N GLU A 17 -3.74 -11.46 -3.43
CA GLU A 17 -3.41 -12.83 -3.83
C GLU A 17 -2.56 -12.89 -5.11
N LYS A 18 -2.87 -12.04 -6.10
CA LYS A 18 -2.06 -11.90 -7.33
C LYS A 18 -0.64 -11.45 -7.00
N ALA A 19 -0.48 -10.45 -6.12
CA ALA A 19 0.84 -10.00 -5.68
C ALA A 19 1.60 -11.11 -4.94
N TYR A 20 0.92 -11.87 -4.08
CA TYR A 20 1.51 -13.02 -3.39
C TYR A 20 2.01 -14.09 -4.37
N ALA A 21 1.22 -14.41 -5.40
CA ALA A 21 1.62 -15.34 -6.46
C ALA A 21 2.84 -14.83 -7.25
N ALA A 22 2.89 -13.53 -7.57
CA ALA A 22 4.04 -12.90 -8.24
C ALA A 22 5.32 -12.97 -7.37
N MET A 23 5.22 -12.74 -6.06
CA MET A 23 6.36 -12.91 -5.15
C MET A 23 6.84 -14.37 -5.11
N ARG A 24 5.91 -15.34 -5.06
CA ARG A 24 6.25 -16.77 -5.05
C ARG A 24 6.94 -17.24 -6.33
N SER A 25 6.70 -16.58 -7.46
CA SER A 25 7.38 -16.87 -8.73
C SER A 25 8.68 -16.08 -8.92
N GLY A 26 9.11 -15.30 -7.92
CA GLY A 26 10.33 -14.49 -7.98
C GLY A 26 10.15 -13.12 -8.64
N ASN A 27 8.94 -12.75 -9.04
CA ASN A 27 8.65 -11.49 -9.72
C ASN A 27 8.27 -10.38 -8.72
N GLY A 28 9.28 -9.82 -8.05
CA GLY A 28 9.11 -8.71 -7.10
C GLY A 28 8.53 -7.46 -7.77
N THR A 29 8.94 -7.14 -9.00
CA THR A 29 8.45 -5.96 -9.73
C THR A 29 6.94 -6.01 -9.96
N GLU A 30 6.42 -7.12 -10.48
CA GLU A 30 4.97 -7.27 -10.68
C GLU A 30 4.22 -7.21 -9.36
N ALA A 31 4.75 -7.83 -8.31
CA ALA A 31 4.15 -7.77 -6.98
C ALA A 31 4.04 -6.33 -6.47
N VAL A 32 5.11 -5.53 -6.55
CA VAL A 32 5.07 -4.12 -6.12
C VAL A 32 4.07 -3.31 -6.93
N LYS A 33 3.98 -3.51 -8.25
CA LYS A 33 2.99 -2.82 -9.09
C LYS A 33 1.55 -3.14 -8.67
N VAL A 34 1.25 -4.42 -8.53
CA VAL A 34 -0.10 -4.87 -8.11
C VAL A 34 -0.44 -4.37 -6.70
N LEU A 35 0.53 -4.33 -5.78
CA LEU A 35 0.32 -3.81 -4.43
C LEU A 35 0.12 -2.30 -4.40
N SER A 36 0.84 -1.56 -5.23
CA SER A 36 0.61 -0.12 -5.41
C SER A 36 -0.81 0.15 -5.93
N ASP A 37 -1.26 -0.60 -6.94
CA ASP A 37 -2.62 -0.48 -7.47
C ASP A 37 -3.67 -0.84 -6.41
N ALA A 38 -3.44 -1.89 -5.63
CA ALA A 38 -4.30 -2.32 -4.54
C ALA A 38 -4.42 -1.27 -3.44
N TYR A 39 -3.30 -0.65 -3.05
CA TYR A 39 -3.30 0.40 -2.04
C TYR A 39 -3.96 1.68 -2.57
N LEU A 40 -3.74 2.06 -3.84
CA LEU A 40 -4.44 3.18 -4.46
C LEU A 40 -5.95 2.92 -4.56
N TYR A 41 -6.36 1.69 -4.89
CA TYR A 41 -7.76 1.29 -4.85
C TYR A 41 -8.35 1.49 -3.45
N LEU A 42 -7.64 1.04 -2.41
CA LEU A 42 -8.04 1.23 -1.02
C LEU A 42 -8.21 2.71 -0.66
N LEU A 43 -7.24 3.56 -1.01
CA LEU A 43 -7.30 4.99 -0.73
C LEU A 43 -8.41 5.73 -1.49
N ASN A 44 -8.71 5.31 -2.73
CA ASN A 44 -9.81 5.87 -3.49
C ASN A 44 -11.18 5.42 -2.95
N LYS A 45 -11.26 4.19 -2.41
CA LYS A 45 -12.47 3.66 -1.80
C LYS A 45 -12.76 4.27 -0.42
N TYR A 46 -11.71 4.55 0.34
CA TYR A 46 -11.77 5.13 1.70
C TYR A 46 -10.99 6.46 1.74
N PRO A 47 -11.50 7.53 1.10
CA PRO A 47 -10.78 8.80 0.97
C PRO A 47 -10.50 9.48 2.31
N GLU A 48 -11.24 9.16 3.37
CA GLU A 48 -11.00 9.64 4.73
C GLU A 48 -9.62 9.24 5.26
N MET A 49 -9.03 8.15 4.76
CA MET A 49 -7.67 7.73 5.12
C MET A 49 -6.63 8.81 4.79
N LEU A 50 -6.88 9.64 3.77
CA LEU A 50 -5.97 10.71 3.35
C LEU A 50 -5.95 11.87 4.35
N ASP A 51 -6.97 12.01 5.19
CA ASP A 51 -7.07 13.06 6.21
C ASP A 51 -6.54 12.58 7.58
N GLU A 52 -6.36 11.27 7.75
CA GLU A 52 -5.89 10.70 9.01
C GLU A 52 -4.46 11.11 9.31
N THR A 53 -4.22 11.51 10.56
CA THR A 53 -2.90 11.88 11.03
C THR A 53 -2.47 11.01 12.19
N ILE A 54 -1.16 10.78 12.25
CA ILE A 54 -0.48 10.13 13.36
C ILE A 54 0.59 11.07 13.90
N GLU A 55 1.02 10.79 15.13
CA GLU A 55 2.07 11.54 15.80
C GLU A 55 3.28 10.62 16.04
N PRO A 56 4.14 10.40 15.03
CA PRO A 56 5.30 9.51 15.18
C PRO A 56 6.31 10.01 16.22
N ARG A 57 6.27 11.30 16.55
CA ARG A 57 7.06 11.94 17.61
C ARG A 57 6.23 13.04 18.27
N PRO A 58 6.39 13.29 19.58
CA PRO A 58 5.68 14.36 20.27
C PRO A 58 5.80 15.70 19.54
N GLY A 59 4.66 16.34 19.28
CA GLY A 59 4.52 17.62 18.57
C GLY A 59 4.60 17.55 17.04
N ARG A 60 4.86 16.38 16.43
CA ARG A 60 4.99 16.26 14.98
C ARG A 60 3.90 15.37 14.39
N LYS A 61 2.90 15.99 13.75
CA LYS A 61 1.86 15.30 12.99
C LYS A 61 2.33 14.93 11.58
N MET A 62 1.86 13.79 11.09
CA MET A 62 2.08 13.32 9.72
C MET A 62 0.82 12.58 9.25
N PHE A 63 0.48 12.65 7.97
CA PHE A 63 -0.57 11.82 7.41
C PHE A 63 -0.25 10.34 7.59
N ALA A 64 -1.22 9.55 8.08
CA ALA A 64 -1.03 8.13 8.36
C ALA A 64 -0.58 7.36 7.12
N VAL A 65 -1.17 7.68 5.96
CA VAL A 65 -0.86 7.09 4.66
C VAL A 65 0.58 7.30 4.20
N MET A 66 1.28 8.32 4.74
CA MET A 66 2.70 8.57 4.45
C MET A 66 3.65 7.58 5.14
N ARG A 67 3.13 6.62 5.90
CA ARG A 67 3.89 5.44 6.33
C ARG A 67 4.08 4.40 5.23
N TRP A 68 3.47 4.60 4.06
CA TRP A 68 3.71 3.81 2.86
C TRP A 68 5.22 3.62 2.62
N PRO A 69 5.70 2.40 2.31
CA PRO A 69 7.13 2.15 2.17
C PRO A 69 7.76 2.99 1.06
N MET A 70 8.88 3.67 1.36
CA MET A 70 9.60 4.50 0.39
C MET A 70 10.76 3.73 -0.25
N LEU A 71 10.47 2.57 -0.84
CA LEU A 71 11.44 1.67 -1.45
C LEU A 71 11.35 1.73 -2.98
N GLY A 72 11.14 2.90 -3.57
CA GLY A 72 11.16 3.08 -5.02
C GLY A 72 9.80 3.13 -5.72
N ALA A 73 8.72 2.80 -5.02
CA ALA A 73 7.34 3.08 -5.42
C ALA A 73 6.77 3.97 -4.32
N ASN A 74 6.73 5.28 -4.53
CA ASN A 74 6.57 6.26 -3.46
C ASN A 74 5.22 6.99 -3.57
N LEU A 75 4.46 7.01 -2.48
CA LEU A 75 3.32 7.92 -2.32
C LEU A 75 3.85 9.34 -2.07
N THR A 76 3.40 10.32 -2.85
CA THR A 76 3.88 11.70 -2.69
C THR A 76 2.97 12.50 -1.75
N LEU A 77 3.56 13.37 -0.94
CA LEU A 77 2.80 14.25 -0.04
C LEU A 77 1.83 15.15 -0.81
N ASP A 78 2.25 15.66 -1.97
CA ASP A 78 1.42 16.49 -2.82
C ASP A 78 0.14 15.75 -3.25
N SER A 79 0.27 14.50 -3.72
CA SER A 79 -0.86 13.66 -4.11
C SER A 79 -1.86 13.41 -2.97
N VAL A 80 -1.36 13.24 -1.75
CA VAL A 80 -2.19 13.07 -0.54
C VAL A 80 -2.92 14.36 -0.21
N THR A 81 -2.20 15.49 -0.18
CA THR A 81 -2.80 16.81 0.13
C THR A 81 -3.84 17.26 -0.88
N GLN A 82 -3.68 16.89 -2.16
CA GLN A 82 -4.64 17.17 -3.23
C GLN A 82 -5.81 16.18 -3.27
N LYS A 83 -5.84 15.20 -2.36
CA LYS A 83 -6.82 14.09 -2.33
C LYS A 83 -6.89 13.31 -3.65
N ARG A 84 -5.73 13.15 -4.29
CA ARG A 84 -5.55 12.41 -5.55
C ARG A 84 -4.33 11.50 -5.39
N PRO A 85 -4.43 10.43 -4.59
CA PRO A 85 -3.27 9.62 -4.23
C PRO A 85 -2.63 9.03 -5.48
N GLN A 86 -1.32 9.15 -5.59
CA GLN A 86 -0.53 8.63 -6.70
C GLN A 86 0.78 8.04 -6.17
N ILE A 87 1.17 6.90 -6.74
CA ILE A 87 2.43 6.25 -6.43
C ILE A 87 3.37 6.45 -7.62
N GLU A 88 4.49 7.13 -7.36
CA GLU A 88 5.54 7.37 -8.34
C GLU A 88 6.60 6.28 -8.27
N PHE A 89 6.89 5.64 -9.40
CA PHE A 89 7.94 4.63 -9.51
C PHE A 89 9.25 5.30 -9.92
N VAL A 90 10.19 5.43 -8.98
CA VAL A 90 11.52 6.02 -9.24
C VAL A 90 12.54 5.02 -9.78
N ARG A 91 12.16 3.75 -9.88
CA ARG A 91 12.92 2.68 -10.55
C ARG A 91 11.99 1.63 -11.15
N GLU A 92 12.52 0.86 -12.10
CA GLU A 92 11.73 -0.10 -12.87
C GLU A 92 11.69 -1.52 -12.27
N ARG A 93 12.68 -1.88 -11.43
CA ARG A 93 12.84 -3.24 -10.90
C ARG A 93 12.87 -3.27 -9.39
N PHE A 94 12.25 -4.30 -8.83
CA PHE A 94 12.16 -4.53 -7.39
C PHE A 94 12.49 -5.98 -7.05
N ALA A 95 13.20 -6.17 -5.95
CA ALA A 95 13.44 -7.48 -5.37
C ALA A 95 12.21 -8.00 -4.63
N VAL A 96 12.09 -9.32 -4.49
CA VAL A 96 11.00 -9.94 -3.72
C VAL A 96 11.03 -9.50 -2.25
N SER A 97 12.22 -9.31 -1.66
CA SER A 97 12.35 -8.80 -0.29
C SER A 97 11.75 -7.40 -0.11
N GLU A 98 11.80 -6.56 -1.14
CA GLU A 98 11.19 -5.23 -1.12
C GLU A 98 9.67 -5.33 -1.29
N ALA A 99 9.21 -6.23 -2.16
CA ALA A 99 7.78 -6.51 -2.36
C ALA A 99 7.08 -6.99 -1.07
N ILE A 100 7.77 -7.77 -0.22
CA ILE A 100 7.22 -8.23 1.06
C ILE A 100 6.84 -7.04 1.95
N THR A 101 7.67 -5.99 2.02
CA THR A 101 7.38 -4.81 2.82
C THR A 101 6.11 -4.08 2.35
N TYR A 102 5.94 -3.95 1.02
CA TYR A 102 4.70 -3.38 0.47
C TYR A 102 3.49 -4.28 0.71
N TYR A 103 3.68 -5.60 0.64
CA TYR A 103 2.63 -6.58 0.85
C TYR A 103 2.08 -6.51 2.27
N GLU A 104 2.98 -6.52 3.26
CA GLU A 104 2.61 -6.43 4.67
C GLU A 104 1.84 -5.14 4.95
N TYR A 105 2.36 -4.00 4.48
CA TYR A 105 1.71 -2.71 4.69
C TYR A 105 0.32 -2.63 4.04
N THR A 106 0.19 -3.10 2.80
CA THR A 106 -1.09 -3.08 2.06
C THR A 106 -2.12 -4.00 2.71
N LEU A 107 -1.71 -5.20 3.11
CA LEU A 107 -2.58 -6.16 3.77
C LEU A 107 -3.05 -5.69 5.15
N GLU A 108 -2.14 -5.14 5.96
CA GLU A 108 -2.50 -4.56 7.25
C GLU A 108 -3.45 -3.37 7.10
N SER A 109 -3.20 -2.51 6.12
CA SER A 109 -4.08 -1.38 5.81
C SER A 109 -5.48 -1.84 5.39
N ALA A 110 -5.58 -2.86 4.53
CA ALA A 110 -6.85 -3.42 4.09
C ALA A 110 -7.64 -4.01 5.27
N VAL A 111 -6.99 -4.86 6.08
CA VAL A 111 -7.63 -5.49 7.23
C VAL A 111 -8.04 -4.46 8.29
N ALA A 112 -7.22 -3.45 8.55
CA ALA A 112 -7.54 -2.39 9.51
C ALA A 112 -8.80 -1.58 9.11
N ARG A 113 -9.06 -1.44 7.81
CA ARG A 113 -10.29 -0.80 7.31
C ARG A 113 -11.50 -1.71 7.29
N GLY A 114 -11.32 -3.00 7.58
CA GLY A 114 -12.34 -4.01 7.35
C GLY A 114 -12.74 -4.10 5.88
N ALA A 115 -11.82 -3.69 4.99
CA ALA A 115 -11.98 -3.76 3.56
C ALA A 115 -12.21 -5.21 3.19
#